data_AF-A0A1I0P544-F1
#
_entry.id   AF-A0A1I0P544-F1
#
_cell.length_a   1.000
_cell.length_b   1.000
_cell.length_c   1.000
_cell.angle_alpha   90.00
_cell.angle_beta   90.00
_cell.angle_gamma   90.00
#
_symmetry.space_group_name_H-M   'P 1'
#
loop_
_entity.id
_entity.type
_entity.pdbx_description
1 polymer ?
#
loop_
_entity_poly.entity_id
_entity_poly.type
_entity_poly.pdbx_seq_one_letter_code
_entity_poly.pdbx_strand_id
1 'polypeptide(L)'
;MKQLTAILIITILAFQACKPSAGKQPEETATINDSAVRGKILDTYKGDFGNAPIYITLNYLNHQHIAGYNVHKGLRRNLHGELKKDNNNWIVTLSEPGDHPFDGKFVITFDSAFNAGKGTWTPLNTNTLKEKSFDIQRNSGYGQQAAIAAGTPTFDAFFMDEKFYKSDFAFKSDGSCLLQLYEQVNDSTLADQLLRIRGTYERTSDSTVKISWEKNTHFKEPNIEGKLSMHHEEDGSEYITGLTFEDLRFVTGP
;
A
#
# COMPACT_ATOMS: atom_id res chain seq x y z
N MET A 1 62.77 36.60 -67.13
CA MET A 1 62.06 35.32 -67.36
C MET A 1 62.87 34.21 -66.68
N LYS A 2 62.21 33.39 -65.85
CA LYS A 2 62.70 32.25 -65.03
C LYS A 2 63.03 32.55 -63.55
N GLN A 3 62.31 31.81 -62.69
CA GLN A 3 62.60 31.34 -61.32
C GLN A 3 62.69 32.42 -60.23
N LEU A 4 62.08 32.30 -59.04
CA LEU A 4 62.23 31.19 -58.09
C LEU A 4 61.08 31.11 -57.08
N THR A 5 60.91 29.91 -56.57
CA THR A 5 59.90 29.37 -55.66
C THR A 5 60.43 29.38 -54.21
N ALA A 6 59.60 29.69 -53.22
CA ALA A 6 59.77 29.31 -51.80
C ALA A 6 58.37 29.32 -51.15
N ILE A 7 57.63 28.21 -51.17
CA ILE A 7 57.59 27.13 -50.16
C ILE A 7 57.37 27.67 -48.74
N LEU A 8 56.10 27.68 -48.31
CA LEU A 8 55.70 27.53 -46.92
C LEU A 8 54.75 26.33 -46.85
N ILE A 9 55.32 25.16 -46.60
CA ILE A 9 54.60 23.95 -46.20
C ILE A 9 54.59 23.97 -44.67
N ILE A 10 53.41 23.93 -44.06
CA ILE A 10 53.14 23.21 -42.80
C ILE A 10 51.62 23.25 -42.55
N THR A 11 51.10 22.06 -42.20
CA THR A 11 49.79 21.76 -41.59
C THR A 11 48.51 21.98 -42.42
N ILE A 12 47.87 20.87 -42.81
CA ILE A 12 46.68 20.30 -42.13
C ILE A 12 46.41 18.91 -42.74
N LEU A 13 46.88 17.88 -42.04
CA LEU A 13 46.43 16.50 -42.15
C LEU A 13 45.66 16.21 -40.86
N ALA A 14 44.33 16.42 -40.87
CA ALA A 14 43.40 15.84 -39.90
C ALA A 14 41.94 16.18 -40.26
N PHE A 15 41.44 15.67 -41.39
CA PHE A 15 40.00 15.40 -41.50
C PHE A 15 39.80 13.91 -41.28
N GLN A 16 39.79 13.52 -40.01
CA GLN A 16 39.17 12.26 -39.63
C GLN A 16 37.67 12.37 -39.88
N ALA A 17 37.19 11.45 -40.71
CA ALA A 17 35.79 11.18 -40.92
C ALA A 17 35.12 10.75 -39.61
N CYS A 18 34.40 11.67 -38.96
CA CYS A 18 33.35 11.28 -38.03
C CYS A 18 32.21 10.67 -38.84
N LYS A 19 32.15 9.34 -38.88
CA LYS A 19 30.90 8.63 -39.15
C LYS A 19 29.90 9.05 -38.07
N PRO A 20 28.71 9.57 -38.42
CA PRO A 20 27.68 9.75 -37.42
C PRO A 20 27.30 8.36 -36.89
N SER A 21 27.61 8.14 -35.61
CA SER A 21 27.06 7.04 -34.84
C SER A 21 25.54 7.11 -34.96
N ALA A 22 24.91 5.99 -35.34
CA ALA A 22 23.47 5.86 -35.37
C ALA A 22 22.94 6.26 -33.99
N GLY A 23 22.30 7.43 -33.93
CA GLY A 23 21.69 7.93 -32.71
C GLY A 23 20.67 6.91 -32.25
N LYS A 24 20.82 6.44 -31.00
CA LYS A 24 19.71 5.83 -30.28
C LYS A 24 18.55 6.82 -30.36
N GLN A 25 17.48 6.36 -31.00
CA GLN A 25 16.20 7.06 -31.03
C GLN A 25 15.83 7.39 -29.57
N PRO A 26 15.46 8.64 -29.24
CA PRO A 26 14.95 8.95 -27.91
C PRO A 26 13.78 8.04 -27.64
N GLU A 27 13.80 7.32 -26.51
CA GLU A 27 12.64 6.63 -25.99
C GLU A 27 11.53 7.67 -25.89
N GLU A 28 10.52 7.55 -26.75
CA GLU A 28 9.41 8.47 -26.84
C GLU A 28 8.72 8.46 -25.47
N THR A 29 8.98 9.50 -24.68
CA THR A 29 8.41 9.63 -23.35
C THR A 29 6.95 9.99 -23.59
N ALA A 30 6.11 8.96 -23.71
CA ALA A 30 4.68 9.14 -23.90
C ALA A 30 4.18 10.12 -22.84
N THR A 31 3.68 11.27 -23.28
CA THR A 31 3.01 12.22 -22.41
C THR A 31 1.80 11.49 -21.83
N ILE A 32 1.88 11.15 -20.54
CA ILE A 32 0.77 10.54 -19.83
C ILE A 32 -0.35 11.57 -19.89
N ASN A 33 -1.49 11.20 -20.48
CA ASN A 33 -2.68 12.03 -20.37
C ASN A 33 -3.16 11.94 -18.92
N ASP A 34 -2.61 12.82 -18.08
CA ASP A 34 -2.68 12.75 -16.63
C ASP A 34 -4.12 12.65 -16.14
N SER A 35 -5.08 13.32 -16.79
CA SER A 35 -6.48 13.33 -16.34
C SER A 35 -7.16 11.95 -16.37
N ALA A 36 -7.06 11.23 -17.49
CA ALA A 36 -7.72 9.94 -17.69
C ALA A 36 -7.04 8.82 -16.90
N VAL A 37 -5.72 8.89 -16.75
CA VAL A 37 -4.95 7.94 -15.95
C VAL A 37 -5.17 8.19 -14.46
N ARG A 38 -5.12 9.45 -14.02
CA ARG A 38 -5.37 9.85 -12.62
C ARG A 38 -6.73 9.38 -12.12
N GLY A 39 -7.78 9.52 -12.93
CA GLY A 39 -9.13 9.05 -12.58
C GLY A 39 -9.26 7.53 -12.41
N LYS A 40 -8.24 6.76 -12.80
CA LYS A 40 -8.23 5.29 -12.68
C LYS A 40 -7.23 4.82 -11.63
N ILE A 41 -6.00 5.31 -11.65
CA ILE A 41 -4.92 4.76 -10.83
C ILE A 41 -5.00 5.14 -9.34
N LEU A 42 -5.59 6.30 -9.02
CA LEU A 42 -5.67 6.75 -7.63
C LEU A 42 -6.73 5.95 -6.88
N ASP A 43 -6.28 5.01 -6.07
CA ASP A 43 -7.13 4.10 -5.29
C ASP A 43 -6.28 3.40 -4.22
N THR A 44 -6.93 2.58 -3.39
CA THR A 44 -6.29 1.58 -2.54
C THR A 44 -6.29 0.24 -3.26
N TYR A 45 -5.16 -0.46 -3.20
CA TYR A 45 -4.97 -1.80 -3.75
C TYR A 45 -4.61 -2.76 -2.61
N LYS A 46 -5.18 -3.96 -2.64
CA LYS A 46 -4.94 -5.01 -1.66
C LYS A 46 -4.18 -6.16 -2.32
N GLY A 47 -3.17 -6.70 -1.63
CA GLY A 47 -2.51 -7.94 -2.01
C GLY A 47 -2.19 -8.82 -0.81
N ASP A 48 -1.84 -10.09 -1.05
CA ASP A 48 -1.27 -10.95 -0.02
C ASP A 48 0.25 -10.74 0.05
N PHE A 49 0.77 -10.42 1.23
CA PHE A 49 2.18 -10.11 1.46
C PHE A 49 2.81 -10.99 2.54
N GLY A 50 2.78 -12.30 2.31
CA GLY A 50 3.30 -13.29 3.25
C GLY A 50 2.28 -13.65 4.32
N ASN A 51 1.12 -14.13 3.87
CA ASN A 51 -0.02 -14.61 4.66
C ASN A 51 -0.77 -13.52 5.43
N ALA A 52 -0.50 -12.26 5.12
CA ALA A 52 -1.14 -11.10 5.71
C ALA A 52 -1.34 -10.04 4.62
N PRO A 53 -2.48 -9.34 4.62
CA PRO A 53 -2.75 -8.33 3.60
C PRO A 53 -1.72 -7.19 3.65
N ILE A 54 -1.41 -6.66 2.48
CA ILE A 54 -0.81 -5.33 2.31
C ILE A 54 -1.81 -4.47 1.56
N TYR A 55 -1.98 -3.24 2.03
CA TYR A 55 -2.75 -2.21 1.34
C TYR A 55 -1.78 -1.18 0.80
N ILE A 56 -1.90 -0.82 -0.47
CA ILE A 56 -1.11 0.21 -1.14
C ILE A 56 -2.09 1.27 -1.62
N THR A 57 -2.08 2.45 -1.00
CA THR A 57 -2.93 3.57 -1.38
C THR A 57 -2.11 4.54 -2.23
N LEU A 58 -2.53 4.72 -3.49
CA LEU A 58 -1.98 5.71 -4.42
C LEU A 58 -2.93 6.91 -4.43
N ASN A 59 -2.50 8.03 -3.87
CA ASN A 59 -3.38 9.20 -3.68
C ASN A 59 -2.85 10.48 -4.33
N TYR A 60 -1.71 10.39 -5.03
CA TYR A 60 -1.12 11.49 -5.74
C TYR A 60 -0.50 11.03 -7.07
N LEU A 61 -0.81 11.77 -8.14
CA LEU A 61 -0.17 11.64 -9.45
C LEU A 61 0.02 13.02 -10.05
N ASN A 62 1.24 13.31 -10.48
CA ASN A 62 1.58 14.48 -11.29
C ASN A 62 2.60 14.07 -12.36
N HIS A 63 2.19 14.10 -13.64
CA HIS A 63 2.94 13.52 -14.73
C HIS A 63 3.30 12.06 -14.45
N GLN A 64 4.58 11.74 -14.41
CA GLN A 64 5.09 10.40 -14.09
C GLN A 64 5.27 10.19 -12.60
N HIS A 65 5.24 11.24 -11.78
CA HIS A 65 5.49 11.11 -10.34
C HIS A 65 4.23 10.65 -9.62
N ILE A 66 4.35 9.53 -8.92
CA ILE A 66 3.26 8.93 -8.15
C ILE A 66 3.68 8.79 -6.69
N ALA A 67 2.74 9.03 -5.79
CA ALA A 67 2.98 8.92 -4.35
C ALA A 67 1.74 8.39 -3.62
N GLY A 68 2.00 7.96 -2.39
CA GLY A 68 1.01 7.25 -1.60
C GLY A 68 1.58 6.73 -0.29
N TYR A 69 1.02 5.64 0.19
CA TYR A 69 1.54 4.90 1.34
C TYR A 69 1.09 3.44 1.29
N ASN A 70 1.85 2.55 1.93
CA ASN A 70 1.39 1.19 2.24
C ASN A 70 1.07 1.03 3.72
N VAL A 71 0.24 0.04 4.02
CA VAL A 71 -0.05 -0.48 5.35
C VAL A 71 0.14 -2.00 5.32
N HIS A 72 0.99 -2.51 6.19
CA HIS A 72 1.16 -3.95 6.41
C HIS A 72 1.41 -4.26 7.89
N LYS A 73 0.58 -5.13 8.47
CA LYS A 73 0.59 -5.45 9.91
C LYS A 73 0.65 -4.20 10.78
N GLY A 74 -0.15 -3.19 10.43
CA GLY A 74 -0.22 -1.91 11.17
C GLY A 74 0.95 -0.95 10.95
N LEU A 75 2.03 -1.36 10.28
CA LEU A 75 3.11 -0.47 9.88
C LEU A 75 2.70 0.29 8.62
N ARG A 76 2.61 1.62 8.74
CA ARG A 76 2.36 2.52 7.60
C ARG A 76 3.66 3.17 7.13
N ARG A 77 3.95 3.11 5.84
CA ARG A 77 5.15 3.69 5.22
C ARG A 77 4.77 4.55 4.02
N ASN A 78 5.36 5.74 3.92
CA ASN A 78 5.11 6.62 2.78
C ASN A 78 5.79 6.07 1.54
N LEU A 79 5.14 6.23 0.39
CA LEU A 79 5.62 5.74 -0.89
C LEU A 79 5.80 6.91 -1.86
N HIS A 80 6.87 6.86 -2.63
CA HIS A 80 7.13 7.78 -3.72
C HIS A 80 7.78 7.03 -4.89
N GLY A 81 7.51 7.46 -6.11
CA GLY A 81 8.20 6.93 -7.28
C GLY A 81 7.55 7.34 -8.59
N GLU A 82 7.51 6.41 -9.54
CA GLU A 82 7.24 6.72 -10.94
C GLU A 82 6.27 5.74 -11.60
N LEU A 83 5.48 6.28 -12.53
CA LEU A 83 4.57 5.57 -13.41
C LEU A 83 5.13 5.61 -14.85
N LYS A 84 5.33 4.43 -15.45
CA LYS A 84 5.74 4.27 -16.85
C LYS A 84 4.70 3.43 -17.60
N LYS A 85 4.42 3.79 -18.85
CA LYS A 85 3.65 2.94 -19.76
C LYS A 85 4.57 1.90 -20.41
N ASP A 86 4.16 0.64 -20.41
CA ASP A 86 4.85 -0.44 -21.10
C ASP A 86 3.86 -1.25 -21.94
N ASN A 87 3.85 -1.00 -23.25
CA ASN A 87 2.86 -1.54 -24.19
C ASN A 87 1.41 -1.25 -23.74
N ASN A 88 0.65 -2.30 -23.41
CA ASN A 88 -0.73 -2.23 -22.90
C ASN A 88 -0.81 -2.19 -21.37
N ASN A 89 0.32 -2.28 -20.67
CA ASN A 89 0.38 -2.31 -19.21
C ASN A 89 0.99 -1.02 -18.65
N TRP A 90 0.88 -0.88 -17.34
CA TRP A 90 1.47 0.23 -16.59
C TRP A 90 2.41 -0.31 -15.54
N ILE A 91 3.61 0.24 -15.46
CA ILE A 91 4.61 -0.11 -14.46
C ILE A 91 4.68 1.03 -13.45
N VAL A 92 4.44 0.70 -12.19
CA VAL A 92 4.58 1.59 -11.05
C VAL A 92 5.78 1.14 -10.23
N THR A 93 6.75 2.02 -10.05
CA THR A 93 7.89 1.81 -9.15
C THR A 93 7.71 2.71 -7.94
N LEU A 94 7.77 2.15 -6.73
CA LEU A 94 7.60 2.90 -5.47
C LEU A 94 8.72 2.54 -4.49
N SER A 95 9.22 3.53 -3.76
CA SER A 95 10.21 3.34 -2.71
C SER A 95 9.66 3.78 -1.36
N GLU A 96 9.90 2.96 -0.35
CA GLU A 96 9.77 3.36 1.06
C GLU A 96 10.99 4.25 1.46
N PRO A 97 10.91 5.03 2.56
CA PRO A 97 11.94 6.02 2.92
C PRO A 97 13.35 5.47 3.16
N GLY A 98 13.48 4.24 3.64
CA GLY A 98 14.75 3.60 3.99
C GLY A 98 15.22 3.85 5.43
N ASP A 99 14.35 4.40 6.29
CA ASP A 99 14.63 4.62 7.72
C ASP A 99 14.13 3.47 8.62
N HIS A 100 13.49 2.45 8.04
CA HIS A 100 12.97 1.30 8.76
C HIS A 100 13.62 -0.01 8.26
N PRO A 101 13.92 -1.00 9.14
CA PRO A 101 14.55 -2.26 8.74
C PRO A 101 13.72 -3.10 7.76
N PHE A 102 12.40 -2.87 7.71
CA PHE A 102 11.47 -3.52 6.77
C PHE A 102 11.14 -2.67 5.55
N ASP A 103 11.91 -1.63 5.26
CA ASP A 103 11.71 -0.85 4.04
C ASP A 103 12.26 -1.57 2.80
N GLY A 104 11.63 -1.31 1.67
CA GLY A 104 11.98 -1.85 0.37
C GLY A 104 11.49 -0.99 -0.79
N LYS A 105 11.49 -1.61 -1.96
CA LYS A 105 11.03 -1.03 -3.22
C LYS A 105 10.01 -1.94 -3.85
N PHE A 106 8.89 -1.37 -4.26
CA PHE A 106 7.85 -2.06 -5.01
C PHE A 106 8.03 -1.80 -6.50
N VAL A 107 7.86 -2.84 -7.31
CA VAL A 107 7.66 -2.75 -8.76
C VAL A 107 6.38 -3.49 -9.08
N ILE A 108 5.38 -2.77 -9.61
CA ILE A 108 4.04 -3.29 -9.84
C ILE A 108 3.69 -3.09 -11.31
N THR A 109 3.34 -4.17 -11.99
CA THR A 109 2.80 -4.14 -13.35
C THR A 109 1.28 -4.28 -13.29
N PHE A 110 0.58 -3.18 -13.54
CA PHE A 110 -0.87 -3.12 -13.63
C PHE A 110 -1.37 -3.46 -15.03
N ASP A 111 -2.58 -4.01 -15.08
CA ASP A 111 -3.37 -4.05 -16.31
C ASP A 111 -3.72 -2.64 -16.83
N SER A 112 -4.22 -2.56 -18.06
CA SER A 112 -4.59 -1.29 -18.70
C SER A 112 -5.67 -0.47 -17.97
N ALA A 113 -6.46 -1.11 -17.10
CA ALA A 113 -7.57 -0.53 -16.36
C ALA A 113 -7.21 -0.21 -14.90
N PHE A 114 -6.02 -0.61 -14.43
CA PHE A 114 -5.61 -0.58 -13.03
C PHE A 114 -6.59 -1.35 -12.13
N ASN A 115 -7.12 -2.49 -12.57
CA ASN A 115 -7.99 -3.32 -11.72
C ASN A 115 -7.20 -4.36 -10.93
N ALA A 116 -6.16 -4.91 -11.55
CA ALA A 116 -5.23 -5.82 -10.93
C ALA A 116 -3.79 -5.54 -11.38
N GLY A 117 -2.85 -6.08 -10.62
CA GLY A 117 -1.43 -6.01 -10.97
C GLY A 117 -0.62 -7.12 -10.32
N LYS A 118 0.59 -7.32 -10.87
CA LYS A 118 1.60 -8.22 -10.31
C LYS A 118 2.74 -7.39 -9.78
N GLY A 119 3.10 -7.63 -8.52
CA GLY A 119 4.09 -6.87 -7.80
C GLY A 119 5.29 -7.71 -7.35
N THR A 120 6.44 -7.05 -7.27
CA THR A 120 7.57 -7.50 -6.46
C THR A 120 7.91 -6.44 -5.44
N TRP A 121 8.34 -6.87 -4.26
CA TRP A 121 8.93 -6.02 -3.24
C TRP A 121 10.34 -6.53 -2.94
N THR A 122 11.32 -5.67 -3.13
CA THR A 122 12.72 -5.97 -2.85
C THR A 122 13.14 -5.20 -1.58
N PRO A 123 13.59 -5.88 -0.52
CA PRO A 123 14.03 -5.21 0.71
C PRO A 123 15.27 -4.34 0.46
N LEU A 124 15.36 -3.21 1.15
CA LEU A 124 16.62 -2.45 1.26
C LEU A 124 17.63 -3.19 2.15
N ASN A 125 17.15 -3.89 3.18
CA ASN A 125 17.97 -4.76 4.03
C ASN A 125 17.96 -6.22 3.55
N THR A 126 18.85 -6.54 2.62
CA THR A 126 18.94 -7.88 2.00
C THR A 126 19.61 -8.94 2.89
N ASN A 127 20.15 -8.57 4.06
CA ASN A 127 20.85 -9.52 4.94
C ASN A 127 19.88 -10.43 5.70
N THR A 128 18.66 -9.95 5.96
CA THR A 128 17.67 -10.65 6.81
C THR A 128 16.33 -10.85 6.12
N LEU A 129 16.04 -10.06 5.08
CA LEU A 129 14.79 -10.09 4.35
C LEU A 129 15.04 -10.58 2.93
N LYS A 130 14.01 -11.20 2.35
CA LYS A 130 14.03 -11.69 0.97
C LYS A 130 12.99 -10.94 0.16
N GLU A 131 13.24 -10.89 -1.15
CA GLU A 131 12.25 -10.43 -2.11
C GLU A 131 10.95 -11.22 -1.97
N LYS A 132 9.83 -10.52 -2.17
CA LYS A 132 8.50 -11.10 -2.19
C LYS A 132 7.81 -10.76 -3.50
N SER A 133 7.13 -11.73 -4.08
CA SER A 133 6.16 -11.50 -5.16
C SER A 133 4.75 -11.53 -4.59
N PHE A 134 3.87 -10.73 -5.16
CA PHE A 134 2.48 -10.63 -4.73
C PHE A 134 1.61 -10.21 -5.89
N ASP A 135 0.34 -10.61 -5.87
CA ASP A 135 -0.69 -10.06 -6.74
C ASP A 135 -1.47 -9.00 -5.97
N ILE A 136 -1.91 -7.95 -6.65
CA ILE A 136 -2.81 -6.94 -6.07
C ILE A 136 -4.08 -6.80 -6.89
N GLN A 137 -5.13 -6.42 -6.19
CA GLN A 137 -6.42 -6.07 -6.76
C GLN A 137 -6.87 -4.74 -6.19
N ARG A 138 -7.58 -3.95 -7.01
CA ARG A 138 -8.22 -2.72 -6.57
C ARG A 138 -9.19 -3.03 -5.42
N ASN A 139 -9.03 -2.32 -4.32
CA ASN A 139 -9.85 -2.43 -3.13
C ASN A 139 -11.01 -1.43 -3.24
N SER A 140 -11.98 -1.73 -4.10
CA SER A 140 -13.19 -0.94 -4.28
C SER A 140 -13.91 -0.77 -2.93
N GLY A 141 -13.95 0.47 -2.42
CA GLY A 141 -14.49 0.79 -1.09
C GLY A 141 -13.84 2.00 -0.42
N TYR A 142 -12.72 2.52 -0.95
CA TYR A 142 -12.10 3.75 -0.44
C TYR A 142 -13.02 4.96 -0.69
N GLY A 143 -13.51 5.59 0.39
CA GLY A 143 -14.19 6.88 0.34
C GLY A 143 -15.73 6.90 0.36
N GLN A 144 -16.41 5.77 0.62
CA GLN A 144 -17.86 5.80 0.89
C GLN A 144 -18.16 5.68 2.40
N GLN A 145 -18.86 6.67 2.93
CA GLN A 145 -19.12 6.88 4.35
C GLN A 145 -20.48 6.27 4.76
N ALA A 146 -20.51 5.76 6.00
CA ALA A 146 -21.66 5.45 6.87
C ALA A 146 -22.51 4.18 6.64
N ALA A 147 -22.67 3.67 5.42
CA ALA A 147 -23.32 2.37 5.21
C ALA A 147 -22.27 1.36 4.72
N ILE A 148 -22.01 0.31 5.50
CA ILE A 148 -21.12 -0.76 5.07
C ILE A 148 -21.92 -1.62 4.10
N ALA A 149 -21.84 -1.29 2.82
CA ALA A 149 -22.43 -2.13 1.78
C ALA A 149 -21.90 -3.56 1.94
N ALA A 150 -22.78 -4.55 1.74
CA ALA A 150 -22.38 -5.94 1.65
C ALA A 150 -21.22 -6.08 0.65
N GLY A 151 -20.19 -6.84 1.02
CA GLY A 151 -18.99 -7.00 0.19
C GLY A 151 -17.96 -5.86 0.21
N THR A 152 -18.12 -4.79 1.01
CA THR A 152 -17.05 -3.79 1.17
C THR A 152 -15.86 -4.41 1.93
N PRO A 153 -14.64 -4.45 1.35
CA PRO A 153 -13.51 -5.22 1.90
C PRO A 153 -12.82 -4.56 3.11
N THR A 154 -12.93 -3.23 3.22
CA THR A 154 -12.44 -2.39 4.32
C THR A 154 -13.47 -1.30 4.63
N PHE A 155 -13.44 -0.78 5.86
CA PHE A 155 -14.39 0.20 6.38
C PHE A 155 -13.79 0.97 7.56
N ASP A 156 -14.40 2.11 7.89
CA ASP A 156 -14.11 2.83 9.12
C ASP A 156 -15.12 2.41 10.20
N ALA A 157 -14.64 1.95 11.35
CA ALA A 157 -15.49 1.63 12.49
C ALA A 157 -14.73 1.82 13.79
N PHE A 158 -15.46 2.19 14.85
CA PHE A 158 -14.93 2.36 16.18
C PHE A 158 -15.81 1.61 17.18
N PHE A 159 -15.17 0.84 18.05
CA PHE A 159 -15.84 0.06 19.07
C PHE A 159 -15.22 0.34 20.44
N MET A 160 -16.04 0.21 21.47
CA MET A 160 -15.61 0.29 22.86
C MET A 160 -15.80 -1.08 23.51
N ASP A 161 -14.90 -1.43 24.42
CA ASP A 161 -15.00 -2.66 25.20
C ASP A 161 -16.33 -2.70 25.96
N GLU A 162 -17.06 -3.81 25.80
CA GLU A 162 -18.39 -4.03 26.36
C GLU A 162 -18.38 -4.03 27.89
N LYS A 163 -17.30 -4.51 28.51
CA LYS A 163 -17.26 -4.78 29.95
C LYS A 163 -16.96 -3.53 30.78
N PHE A 164 -15.92 -2.79 30.40
CA PHE A 164 -15.40 -1.67 31.19
C PHE A 164 -15.42 -0.33 30.45
N TYR A 165 -15.66 -0.32 29.13
CA TYR A 165 -15.58 0.88 28.28
C TYR A 165 -14.27 1.65 28.41
N LYS A 166 -13.18 0.94 28.73
CA LYS A 166 -11.83 1.52 28.91
C LYS A 166 -10.84 1.13 27.82
N SER A 167 -11.23 0.17 26.99
CA SER A 167 -10.47 -0.27 25.83
C SER A 167 -11.28 0.06 24.57
N ASP A 168 -10.59 0.28 23.46
CA ASP A 168 -11.20 0.62 22.19
C ASP A 168 -10.54 -0.14 21.04
N PHE A 169 -11.32 -0.31 19.97
CA PHE A 169 -10.87 -0.93 18.74
C PHE A 169 -11.31 -0.07 17.57
N ALA A 170 -10.38 0.26 16.67
CA ALA A 170 -10.66 1.02 15.46
C ALA A 170 -10.26 0.25 14.20
N PHE A 171 -11.17 0.15 13.23
CA PHE A 171 -10.86 -0.16 11.84
C PHE A 171 -10.76 1.12 11.03
N LYS A 172 -9.87 1.10 10.03
CA LYS A 172 -9.78 2.13 9.01
C LYS A 172 -9.98 1.57 7.61
N SER A 173 -10.53 2.39 6.72
CA SER A 173 -10.77 2.07 5.31
C SER A 173 -9.49 1.80 4.51
N ASP A 174 -8.31 2.21 5.01
CA ASP A 174 -7.00 1.87 4.45
C ASP A 174 -6.49 0.46 4.85
N GLY A 175 -7.33 -0.33 5.52
CA GLY A 175 -7.01 -1.69 5.96
C GLY A 175 -6.23 -1.75 7.26
N SER A 176 -5.90 -0.62 7.89
CA SER A 176 -5.28 -0.62 9.23
C SER A 176 -6.31 -0.83 10.33
N CYS A 177 -5.88 -1.43 11.43
CA CYS A 177 -6.63 -1.48 12.68
C CYS A 177 -5.75 -1.15 13.88
N LEU A 178 -6.38 -0.67 14.95
CA LEU A 178 -5.73 -0.35 16.21
C LEU A 178 -6.57 -0.88 17.36
N LEU A 179 -5.94 -1.66 18.22
CA LEU A 179 -6.47 -2.07 19.50
C LEU A 179 -5.76 -1.28 20.60
N GLN A 180 -6.53 -0.60 21.42
CA GLN A 180 -6.06 0.08 22.62
C GLN A 180 -6.71 -0.61 23.83
N LEU A 181 -5.92 -1.25 24.69
CA LEU A 181 -6.49 -2.01 25.81
C LEU A 181 -5.69 -1.89 27.10
N TYR A 182 -6.41 -1.93 28.22
CA TYR A 182 -5.81 -2.18 29.52
C TYR A 182 -6.02 -3.65 29.87
N GLU A 183 -4.94 -4.42 30.02
CA GLU A 183 -5.06 -5.85 30.28
C GLU A 183 -5.77 -6.12 31.60
N GLN A 184 -6.64 -7.11 31.62
CA GLN A 184 -7.30 -7.51 32.85
C GLN A 184 -6.31 -8.28 33.73
N VAL A 185 -6.05 -7.78 34.94
CA VAL A 185 -5.18 -8.43 35.94
C VAL A 185 -5.97 -9.39 36.81
N ASN A 186 -7.21 -9.02 37.15
CA ASN A 186 -8.18 -9.86 37.89
C ASN A 186 -9.61 -9.38 37.60
N ASP A 187 -10.61 -9.96 38.25
CA ASP A 187 -12.05 -9.71 38.01
C ASP A 187 -12.48 -8.23 38.02
N SER A 188 -11.77 -7.36 38.75
CA SER A 188 -12.13 -5.94 38.89
C SER A 188 -10.96 -4.98 38.68
N THR A 189 -9.78 -5.48 38.33
CA THR A 189 -8.56 -4.67 38.17
C THR A 189 -8.03 -4.79 36.76
N LEU A 190 -7.78 -3.64 36.15
CA LEU A 190 -7.06 -3.50 34.89
C LEU A 190 -5.62 -3.07 35.18
N ALA A 191 -4.71 -3.38 34.25
CA ALA A 191 -3.35 -2.90 34.29
C ALA A 191 -3.31 -1.36 34.21
N ASP A 192 -2.27 -0.75 34.77
CA ASP A 192 -2.12 0.71 34.75
C ASP A 192 -1.68 1.24 33.38
N GLN A 193 -1.02 0.38 32.58
CA GLN A 193 -0.46 0.76 31.29
C GLN A 193 -1.40 0.37 30.15
N LEU A 194 -1.69 1.34 29.29
CA LEU A 194 -2.42 1.13 28.05
C LEU A 194 -1.50 0.44 27.03
N LEU A 195 -1.91 -0.74 26.55
CA LEU A 195 -1.32 -1.37 25.39
C LEU A 195 -1.92 -0.78 24.11
N ARG A 196 -1.07 -0.57 23.11
CA ARG A 196 -1.47 -0.22 21.75
C ARG A 196 -0.91 -1.26 20.80
N ILE A 197 -1.79 -1.98 20.11
CA ILE A 197 -1.43 -3.04 19.19
C ILE A 197 -2.00 -2.68 17.83
N ARG A 198 -1.12 -2.47 16.85
CA ARG A 198 -1.52 -2.17 15.47
C ARG A 198 -1.61 -3.45 14.65
N GLY A 199 -2.50 -3.44 13.69
CA GLY A 199 -2.67 -4.52 12.74
C GLY A 199 -3.13 -4.04 11.39
N THR A 200 -3.25 -5.00 10.49
CA THR A 200 -3.95 -4.86 9.23
C THR A 200 -5.05 -5.90 9.21
N TYR A 201 -6.20 -5.60 8.62
CA TYR A 201 -7.32 -6.54 8.57
C TYR A 201 -7.85 -6.67 7.15
N GLU A 202 -8.59 -7.75 6.92
CA GLU A 202 -9.40 -7.94 5.73
C GLU A 202 -10.75 -8.54 6.14
N ARG A 203 -11.84 -8.08 5.53
CA ARG A 203 -13.14 -8.75 5.64
C ARG A 203 -13.12 -10.00 4.75
N THR A 204 -13.34 -11.18 5.35
CA THR A 204 -13.32 -12.48 4.65
C THR A 204 -14.74 -12.98 4.35
N SER A 205 -15.74 -12.49 5.05
CA SER A 205 -17.16 -12.67 4.77
C SER A 205 -17.99 -11.53 5.39
N ASP A 206 -19.30 -11.51 5.19
CA ASP A 206 -20.15 -10.44 5.73
C ASP A 206 -20.05 -10.30 7.27
N SER A 207 -19.74 -11.38 7.99
CA SER A 207 -19.63 -11.36 9.46
C SER A 207 -18.24 -11.71 9.98
N THR A 208 -17.24 -11.87 9.13
CA THR A 208 -15.89 -12.29 9.55
C THR A 208 -14.81 -11.37 9.01
N VAL A 209 -13.88 -11.03 9.90
CA VAL A 209 -12.63 -10.33 9.58
C VAL A 209 -11.45 -11.20 9.98
N LYS A 210 -10.38 -11.14 9.20
CA LYS A 210 -9.07 -11.66 9.59
C LYS A 210 -8.18 -10.49 9.93
N ILE A 211 -7.59 -10.50 11.11
CA ILE A 211 -6.70 -9.46 11.62
C ILE A 211 -5.28 -10.02 11.69
N SER A 212 -4.33 -9.32 11.08
CA SER A 212 -2.91 -9.61 11.07
C SER A 212 -2.16 -8.56 11.89
N TRP A 213 -1.69 -8.94 13.07
CA TRP A 213 -1.07 -8.05 14.04
C TRP A 213 0.41 -7.78 13.75
N GLU A 214 0.87 -6.60 14.20
CA GLU A 214 2.30 -6.40 14.44
C GLU A 214 2.79 -7.36 15.53
N LYS A 215 4.10 -7.62 15.58
CA LYS A 215 4.67 -8.46 16.64
C LYS A 215 4.35 -7.85 18.01
N ASN A 216 3.66 -8.59 18.86
CA ASN A 216 3.25 -8.17 20.19
C ASN A 216 3.29 -9.36 21.17
N THR A 217 3.10 -9.10 22.46
CA THR A 217 3.14 -10.12 23.54
C THR A 217 1.76 -10.55 24.01
N HIS A 218 0.71 -9.84 23.60
CA HIS A 218 -0.66 -10.08 24.06
C HIS A 218 -1.27 -11.27 23.32
N PHE A 219 -1.16 -11.28 21.98
CA PHE A 219 -1.61 -12.37 21.14
C PHE A 219 -0.50 -13.38 20.85
N LYS A 220 -0.81 -14.66 21.01
CA LYS A 220 0.11 -15.76 20.65
C LYS A 220 0.21 -15.92 19.14
N GLU A 221 -0.93 -15.86 18.46
CA GLU A 221 -1.01 -15.98 17.01
C GLU A 221 -0.96 -14.61 16.33
N PRO A 222 -0.16 -14.45 15.27
CA PRO A 222 -0.06 -13.18 14.55
C PRO A 222 -1.28 -12.89 13.68
N ASN A 223 -2.11 -13.90 13.41
CA ASN A 223 -3.34 -13.77 12.65
C ASN A 223 -4.50 -14.33 13.47
N ILE A 224 -5.55 -13.53 13.64
CA ILE A 224 -6.73 -13.89 14.42
C ILE A 224 -7.98 -13.64 13.58
N GLU A 225 -8.98 -14.49 13.73
CA GLU A 225 -10.31 -14.22 13.17
C GLU A 225 -11.19 -13.50 14.18
N GLY A 226 -11.87 -12.45 13.72
CA GLY A 226 -12.91 -11.75 14.46
C GLY A 226 -14.27 -11.90 13.80
N LYS A 227 -15.32 -11.83 14.63
CA LYS A 227 -16.72 -11.88 14.23
C LYS A 227 -17.34 -10.51 14.41
N LEU A 228 -17.95 -10.01 13.33
CA LEU A 228 -18.74 -8.78 13.34
C LEU A 228 -20.17 -9.13 13.73
N SER A 229 -20.73 -8.37 14.67
CA SER A 229 -22.17 -8.39 14.96
C SER A 229 -22.85 -7.38 14.04
N MET A 230 -23.93 -7.79 13.39
CA MET A 230 -24.69 -6.98 12.44
C MET A 230 -26.08 -6.70 12.99
N HIS A 231 -26.59 -5.49 12.77
CA HIS A 231 -27.99 -5.13 12.94
C HIS A 231 -28.61 -4.93 11.56
N HIS A 232 -29.80 -5.50 11.36
CA HIS A 232 -30.58 -5.38 10.13
C HIS A 232 -31.83 -4.56 10.45
N GLU A 233 -32.00 -3.44 9.76
CA GLU A 233 -33.19 -2.60 9.86
C GLU A 233 -34.30 -3.11 8.93
N GLU A 234 -35.54 -2.70 9.18
CA GLU A 234 -36.71 -3.08 8.37
C GLU A 234 -36.62 -2.57 6.92
N ASP A 235 -35.86 -1.50 6.67
CA ASP A 235 -35.63 -0.93 5.34
C ASP A 235 -34.56 -1.69 4.52
N GLY A 236 -33.96 -2.73 5.11
CA GLY A 236 -32.92 -3.55 4.51
C GLY A 236 -31.51 -3.00 4.67
N SER A 237 -31.31 -1.91 5.42
CA SER A 237 -29.97 -1.43 5.76
C SER A 237 -29.31 -2.30 6.84
N GLU A 238 -27.97 -2.37 6.78
CA GLU A 238 -27.16 -3.18 7.71
C GLU A 238 -26.07 -2.33 8.35
N TYR A 239 -25.89 -2.50 9.66
CA TYR A 239 -24.88 -1.79 10.45
C TYR A 239 -24.09 -2.76 11.31
N ILE A 240 -22.78 -2.55 11.42
CA ILE A 240 -21.98 -3.29 12.39
C ILE A 240 -22.28 -2.73 13.79
N THR A 241 -22.64 -3.58 14.74
CA THR A 241 -22.92 -3.23 16.14
C THR A 241 -21.90 -3.75 17.13
N GLY A 242 -20.99 -4.62 16.69
CA GLY A 242 -19.96 -5.14 17.57
C GLY A 242 -18.90 -5.97 16.86
N LEU A 243 -17.86 -6.29 17.62
CA LEU A 243 -16.72 -7.08 17.19
C LEU A 243 -16.32 -8.02 18.35
N THR A 244 -16.12 -9.29 18.05
CA THR A 244 -15.61 -10.28 19.02
C THR A 244 -14.46 -11.06 18.42
N PHE A 245 -13.38 -11.25 19.17
CA PHE A 245 -12.27 -12.13 18.83
C PHE A 245 -11.56 -12.54 20.12
N GLU A 246 -11.09 -13.79 20.18
CA GLU A 246 -10.57 -14.39 21.42
C GLU A 246 -11.57 -14.21 22.59
N ASP A 247 -11.14 -13.60 23.69
CA ASP A 247 -11.93 -13.24 24.87
C ASP A 247 -12.42 -11.78 24.86
N LEU A 248 -12.02 -10.99 23.85
CA LEU A 248 -12.36 -9.57 23.74
C LEU A 248 -13.69 -9.37 23.03
N ARG A 249 -14.52 -8.51 23.62
CA ARG A 249 -15.83 -8.13 23.10
C ARG A 249 -15.96 -6.62 23.06
N PHE A 250 -16.28 -6.11 21.89
CA PHE A 250 -16.49 -4.69 21.68
C PHE A 250 -17.87 -4.45 21.08
N VAL A 251 -18.49 -3.35 21.47
CA VAL A 251 -19.76 -2.85 20.93
C VAL A 251 -19.53 -1.49 20.30
N THR A 252 -20.38 -1.11 19.35
CA THR A 252 -20.38 0.28 18.86
C THR A 252 -20.63 1.22 20.01
N GLY A 253 -19.83 2.30 20.09
CA GLY A 253 -20.05 3.32 21.10
C GLY A 253 -21.43 3.99 20.94
N PRO A 254 -22.00 4.50 22.04
CA PRO A 254 -23.23 5.30 22.02
C PRO A 254 -23.05 6.61 21.24
#